data_AF-A0A6L9KE45-F1
#
_entry.id   AF-A0A6L9KE45-F1
#
_cell.length_a   1.000
_cell.length_b   1.000
_cell.length_c   1.000
_cell.angle_alpha   90.00
_cell.angle_beta   90.00
_cell.angle_gamma   90.00
#
_symmetry.space_group_name_H-M   'P 1'
#
loop_
_entity.id
_entity.type
_entity.pdbx_description
1 polymer ?
#
loop_
_entity_poly.entity_id
_entity_poly.type
_entity_poly.pdbx_seq_one_letter_code
_entity_poly.pdbx_strand_id
1 'polypeptide(L)'
;METFQEIIQGDKPVLIDFYATWCAPCKTMSPILESVGKELQGQARVLKIDVDKNQALSQQFKIQAVPTFMIFKNGKMVWRKAGGADKMTILKEIRNYL
;
A
#
# COMPACT_ATOMS: atom_id res chain seq x y z
N MET A 1 -12.65 14.99 -3.94
CA MET A 1 -12.07 13.74 -3.43
C MET A 1 -11.47 13.02 -4.62
N GLU A 2 -10.19 12.65 -4.56
CA GLU A 2 -9.56 11.86 -5.63
C GLU A 2 -10.07 10.41 -5.58
N THR A 3 -10.30 9.79 -6.74
CA THR A 3 -10.63 8.36 -6.84
C THR A 3 -9.38 7.49 -6.71
N PHE A 4 -9.55 6.20 -6.42
CA PHE A 4 -8.43 5.25 -6.40
C PHE A 4 -7.60 5.29 -7.69
N GLN A 5 -8.27 5.33 -8.85
CA GLN A 5 -7.64 5.38 -10.17
C GLN A 5 -6.83 6.65 -10.36
N GLU A 6 -7.38 7.81 -9.99
CA GLU A 6 -6.66 9.10 -10.07
C GLU A 6 -5.39 9.08 -9.21
N ILE A 7 -5.46 8.51 -8.00
CA ILE A 7 -4.31 8.47 -7.09
C ILE A 7 -3.18 7.61 -7.66
N ILE A 8 -3.49 6.42 -8.18
CA ILE A 8 -2.46 5.50 -8.70
C ILE A 8 -1.89 5.92 -10.06
N GLN A 9 -2.60 6.76 -10.82
CA GLN A 9 -2.15 7.28 -12.12
C GLN A 9 -1.16 8.44 -12.01
N GLY A 10 -1.05 9.07 -10.84
CA GLY A 10 -0.13 10.18 -10.63
C GLY A 10 1.36 9.80 -10.73
N ASP A 11 2.19 10.83 -10.86
CA ASP A 11 3.65 10.67 -11.06
C ASP A 11 4.38 10.08 -9.85
N LYS A 12 3.80 10.20 -8.65
CA LYS A 12 4.42 9.70 -7.42
C LYS A 12 4.03 8.24 -7.19
N PRO A 13 4.98 7.36 -6.82
CA PRO A 13 4.61 5.99 -6.46
C PRO A 13 3.68 6.00 -5.24
N VAL A 14 2.75 5.04 -5.24
CA VAL A 14 1.74 4.88 -4.20
C VAL A 14 1.90 3.50 -3.58
N LEU A 15 2.27 3.45 -2.31
CA LEU A 15 2.22 2.24 -1.49
C LEU A 15 0.80 2.08 -0.93
N ILE A 16 0.20 0.92 -1.13
CA ILE A 16 -1.11 0.57 -0.61
C ILE A 16 -0.98 -0.60 0.37
N ASP A 17 -1.56 -0.45 1.56
CA ASP A 17 -1.78 -1.48 2.55
C ASP A 17 -3.24 -1.96 2.51
N PHE A 18 -3.46 -3.15 1.96
CA PHE A 18 -4.74 -3.86 2.08
C PHE A 18 -4.79 -4.54 3.45
N TYR A 19 -5.64 -4.01 4.33
CA TYR A 19 -5.74 -4.40 5.73
C TYR A 19 -7.18 -4.77 6.11
N ALA A 20 -7.33 -5.34 7.31
CA ALA A 20 -8.62 -5.49 7.96
C ALA A 20 -8.54 -5.05 9.44
N THR A 21 -9.66 -4.64 10.03
CA THR A 21 -9.69 -4.15 11.43
C THR A 21 -9.41 -5.24 12.47
N TRP A 22 -9.78 -6.48 12.14
CA TRP A 22 -9.56 -7.68 12.94
C TRP A 22 -8.16 -8.30 12.74
N CYS A 23 -7.35 -7.79 11.81
CA CYS A 23 -6.04 -8.33 11.49
C CYS A 23 -4.97 -7.83 12.48
N ALA A 24 -4.54 -8.70 13.39
CA ALA A 24 -3.47 -8.37 14.35
C ALA A 24 -2.12 -8.02 13.67
N PRO A 25 -1.63 -8.75 12.65
CA PRO A 25 -0.42 -8.36 11.94
C PRO A 25 -0.51 -6.97 11.28
N CYS A 26 -1.69 -6.56 10.81
CA CYS A 26 -1.92 -5.25 10.23
C CYS A 26 -1.76 -4.11 11.25
N LYS A 27 -2.12 -4.36 12.52
CA LYS A 27 -1.90 -3.41 13.63
C LYS A 27 -0.41 -3.20 13.87
N THR A 28 0.40 -4.25 13.80
CA THR A 28 1.87 -4.16 13.90
C THR A 28 2.49 -3.39 12.72
N MET A 29 1.93 -3.55 11.52
CA MET A 29 2.41 -2.88 10.31
C MET A 29 2.06 -1.40 10.23
N SER A 30 0.98 -0.96 10.88
CA SER A 30 0.51 0.44 10.84
C SER A 30 1.59 1.48 11.24
N PRO A 31 2.27 1.38 12.40
CA PRO A 31 3.32 2.35 12.77
C PRO A 31 4.53 2.31 11.83
N ILE A 32 4.83 1.15 11.23
CA ILE A 32 5.91 1.02 10.23
C ILE A 32 5.55 1.83 8.98
N LEU A 33 4.33 1.67 8.47
CA LEU A 33 3.86 2.37 7.28
C LEU A 33 3.69 3.87 7.49
N GLU A 34 3.28 4.30 8.70
CA GLU A 34 3.29 5.71 9.07
C GLU A 34 4.70 6.29 9.04
N SER A 35 5.70 5.55 9.53
CA SER A 35 7.11 5.96 9.45
C SER A 35 7.61 6.04 8.01
N VAL A 36 7.25 5.07 7.16
CA VAL A 36 7.55 5.11 5.71
C VAL A 36 6.92 6.34 5.05
N GLY A 37 5.65 6.62 5.36
CA GLY A 37 4.94 7.78 4.80
C GLY A 37 5.57 9.11 5.21
N LYS A 38 6.04 9.23 6.45
CA LYS A 38 6.79 10.41 6.92
C LYS A 38 8.13 10.57 6.20
N GLU A 39 8.88 9.48 6.03
CA GLU A 39 10.20 9.52 5.38
C GLU A 39 10.13 9.84 3.89
N LEU A 40 9.03 9.46 3.23
CA LEU A 40 8.80 9.69 1.81
C LEU A 40 7.83 10.85 1.56
N GLN A 41 7.61 11.70 2.55
CA GLN A 41 6.71 12.84 2.42
C GLN A 41 7.11 13.68 1.21
N GLY A 42 6.14 13.94 0.33
CA GLY A 42 6.36 14.68 -0.91
C GLY A 42 6.92 13.86 -2.07
N GLN A 43 7.48 12.66 -1.82
CA GLN A 43 8.07 11.80 -2.85
C GLN A 43 7.16 10.61 -3.21
N ALA A 44 6.45 10.05 -2.23
CA ALA A 44 5.51 8.95 -2.43
C ALA A 44 4.22 9.18 -1.61
N ARG A 45 3.19 8.40 -1.90
CA ARG A 45 1.94 8.35 -1.11
C ARG A 45 1.81 6.99 -0.43
N VAL A 46 1.26 6.97 0.78
CA VAL A 46 0.88 5.73 1.48
C VAL A 46 -0.63 5.74 1.71
N LEU A 47 -1.31 4.69 1.26
CA LEU A 47 -2.75 4.50 1.39
C LEU A 47 -3.05 3.22 2.17
N LYS A 48 -4.18 3.21 2.88
CA LYS A 48 -4.72 2.02 3.53
C LYS A 48 -6.09 1.73 2.96
N ILE A 49 -6.34 0.49 2.59
CA ILE A 49 -7.61 0.02 2.05
C ILE A 49 -8.13 -1.10 2.93
N ASP A 50 -9.29 -0.84 3.56
CA ASP A 50 -10.02 -1.84 4.33
C ASP A 50 -10.69 -2.81 3.36
N VAL A 51 -10.27 -4.08 3.39
CA VAL A 51 -10.76 -5.11 2.47
C VAL A 51 -12.23 -5.44 2.69
N ASP A 52 -12.73 -5.30 3.92
CA ASP A 52 -14.12 -5.60 4.27
C ASP A 52 -15.06 -4.53 3.68
N LYS A 53 -14.58 -3.28 3.60
CA LYS A 53 -15.32 -2.15 3.03
C LYS A 53 -15.13 -2.00 1.52
N ASN A 54 -14.09 -2.60 0.95
CA ASN A 54 -13.72 -2.44 -0.46
C ASN A 54 -13.64 -3.81 -1.16
N GLN A 55 -14.71 -4.59 -1.11
CA GLN A 55 -14.74 -5.98 -1.59
C GLN A 55 -14.48 -6.09 -3.09
N ALA A 56 -15.08 -5.23 -3.91
CA ALA A 56 -14.86 -5.24 -5.37
C ALA A 56 -13.39 -5.01 -5.73
N LEU A 57 -12.74 -4.04 -5.08
CA LEU A 57 -11.32 -3.76 -5.27
C LEU A 57 -10.44 -4.91 -4.77
N SER A 58 -10.81 -5.51 -3.64
CA SER A 58 -10.11 -6.67 -3.06
C SER A 58 -10.21 -7.89 -3.98
N GLN A 59 -11.35 -8.12 -4.61
CA GLN A 59 -11.54 -9.17 -5.62
C GLN A 59 -10.73 -8.87 -6.88
N GLN A 60 -10.79 -7.63 -7.39
CA GLN A 60 -10.02 -7.20 -8.56
C GLN A 60 -8.52 -7.48 -8.39
N PHE A 61 -7.97 -7.16 -7.22
CA PHE A 61 -6.55 -7.40 -6.91
C PHE A 61 -6.26 -8.77 -6.32
N LYS A 62 -7.27 -9.65 -6.22
CA LYS A 62 -7.15 -11.02 -5.68
C LYS A 62 -6.47 -11.01 -4.31
N ILE A 63 -6.97 -10.19 -3.38
CA ILE A 63 -6.47 -10.16 -2.00
C ILE A 63 -7.00 -11.40 -1.28
N GLN A 64 -6.11 -12.35 -1.01
CA GLN A 64 -6.44 -13.62 -0.33
C GLN A 64 -6.08 -13.62 1.16
N ALA A 65 -5.17 -12.72 1.56
CA ALA A 65 -4.71 -12.58 2.93
C ALA A 65 -4.33 -11.13 3.22
N VAL A 66 -4.45 -10.74 4.49
CA VAL A 66 -4.05 -9.42 4.98
C VAL A 66 -2.94 -9.56 6.05
N PRO A 67 -1.99 -8.62 6.12
CA PRO A 67 -1.83 -7.50 5.20
C PRO A 67 -1.31 -7.96 3.82
N THR A 68 -1.71 -7.26 2.77
CA THR A 68 -1.07 -7.33 1.45
C THR A 68 -0.66 -5.93 1.03
N PHE A 69 0.59 -5.77 0.63
CA PHE A 69 1.14 -4.50 0.17
C PHE A 69 1.29 -4.49 -1.34
N MET A 70 1.02 -3.34 -1.96
CA MET A 70 1.25 -3.12 -3.38
C MET A 70 1.86 -1.74 -3.61
N ILE A 71 2.75 -1.62 -4.59
CA ILE A 71 3.22 -0.31 -5.07
C ILE A 71 2.68 -0.09 -6.48
N PHE A 72 2.09 1.07 -6.71
CA PHE A 72 1.67 1.54 -8.02
C PHE A 72 2.52 2.73 -8.47
N LYS A 73 2.83 2.79 -9.77
CA LYS A 73 3.44 3.94 -10.44
C LYS A 73 2.83 4.06 -11.82
N ASN A 74 2.35 5.26 -12.18
CA ASN A 74 1.75 5.54 -13.50
C ASN A 74 0.64 4.53 -13.86
N GLY A 75 -0.24 4.22 -12.90
CA GLY A 75 -1.37 3.31 -13.05
C GLY A 75 -1.02 1.81 -13.05
N LYS A 76 0.26 1.44 -12.97
CA LYS A 76 0.72 0.04 -13.02
C LYS A 76 1.12 -0.46 -11.64
N MET A 77 0.69 -1.67 -11.28
CA MET A 77 1.20 -2.39 -10.11
C MET A 77 2.63 -2.89 -10.43
N VAL A 78 3.62 -2.30 -9.78
CA VAL A 78 5.05 -2.61 -10.02
C VAL A 78 5.63 -3.53 -8.96
N TRP A 79 4.97 -3.65 -7.81
CA TRP A 79 5.40 -4.52 -6.73
C TRP A 79 4.21 -5.01 -5.90
N ARG A 80 4.31 -6.23 -5.37
CA ARG A 80 3.31 -6.86 -4.50
C ARG A 80 3.99 -7.75 -3.47
N LYS A 81 3.55 -7.68 -2.22
CA LYS A 81 3.96 -8.60 -1.16
C LYS A 81 2.81 -8.93 -0.23
N ALA A 82 2.55 -10.22 -0.03
CA ALA A 82 1.66 -10.69 1.03
C ALA A 82 2.42 -10.88 2.35
N GLY A 83 1.75 -10.63 3.47
CA GLY A 83 2.31 -10.74 4.81
C GLY A 83 3.22 -9.56 5.19
N GLY A 84 3.64 -9.55 6.46
CA GLY A 84 4.47 -8.48 7.02
C GLY A 84 5.79 -8.26 6.28
N ALA A 85 6.29 -7.03 6.35
CA ALA A 85 7.57 -6.62 5.80
C ALA A 85 8.24 -5.64 6.76
N ASP A 86 9.56 -5.68 6.88
CA ASP A 86 10.27 -4.65 7.63
C ASP A 86 10.27 -3.31 6.88
N LYS A 87 10.54 -2.23 7.62
CA LYS A 87 10.57 -0.86 7.09
C LYS A 87 11.56 -0.70 5.94
N MET A 88 12.75 -1.30 6.06
CA MET A 88 13.85 -1.12 5.10
C MET A 88 13.53 -1.78 3.77
N THR A 89 12.92 -2.96 3.79
CA THR A 89 12.40 -3.63 2.60
C THR A 89 11.40 -2.74 1.87
N ILE A 90 10.40 -2.19 2.58
CA ILE A 90 9.39 -1.32 1.96
C ILE A 90 10.03 -0.06 1.36
N LEU A 91 10.94 0.60 2.10
CA LEU A 91 11.64 1.79 1.63
C LEU A 91 12.50 1.52 0.40
N LYS A 92 13.21 0.39 0.38
CA LYS A 92 14.03 -0.01 -0.77
C LYS A 92 13.16 -0.18 -2.01
N GLU A 93 12.05 -0.90 -1.88
CA GLU A 93 11.18 -1.20 -3.01
C GLU A 93 10.54 0.05 -3.59
N ILE A 94 10.02 0.95 -2.75
CA ILE A 94 9.39 2.18 -3.25
C ILE A 94 10.40 3.18 -3.83
N ARG A 95 11.64 3.22 -3.31
CA ARG A 95 12.73 4.05 -3.84
C ARG A 95 13.14 3.66 -5.26
N ASN A 96 12.94 2.41 -5.67
CA ASN A 96 13.18 1.98 -7.06
C ASN A 96 12.24 2.65 -8.07
N TYR A 97 11.17 3.31 -7.61
CA TYR A 97 10.12 3.90 -8.45
C TYR A 97 9.89 5.39 -8.20
N LEU A 98 10.79 6.06 -7.49
CA LEU A 98 10.75 7.53 -7.34
C LEU A 98 11.01 8.20 -8.68
#